data_AF-A0A1Q5ML92-F1
#
_entry.id   AF-A0A1Q5ML92-F1
#
_cell.length_a   1.000
_cell.length_b   1.000
_cell.length_c   1.000
_cell.angle_alpha   90.00
_cell.angle_beta   90.00
_cell.angle_gamma   90.00
#
_symmetry.space_group_name_H-M   'P 1'
#
loop_
_entity.id
_entity.type
_entity.pdbx_description
1 polymer ?
#
loop_
_entity_poly.entity_id
_entity_poly.type
_entity_poly.pdbx_seq_one_letter_code
_entity_poly.pdbx_strand_id
1 'polypeptide(L)'
;MTTAVIRALGALAHDAAHTPAPAGCDCPPPVVLADRADGTVVRSGAVVAKAHAPGTDTAALAARLWLSARPALADVLLAPLPVPAQPPTAPVTAAERPARPSSYLTELHGRPVTLWPYGEPVDPGDPDAAPWEEAAALLARLHRSAFPAPGLPVPPALPAPALPVPGLPAPALPAMRGPAKAALAVDRMRAARPGDPSTVPVLAAWQRLPGWARDETPAPADRARFLCHGDLHLGQLVRHPAPRGRWLLIDVDDAGIGDATWDLARPAAWYAAGLLPPEVWFRFLGAYRAAGGPALPADGDPWPELDVAARALTVQTAALALAKSAAEGRDPDEVEQMMIGSCARIATLPPELATGNAS
;
A
#
# COMPACT_ATOMS: atom_id res chain seq x y z
N MET A 1 -2.85 18.74 19.14
CA MET A 1 -3.87 17.89 18.51
C MET A 1 -3.46 16.41 18.51
N THR A 2 -2.22 16.08 18.16
CA THR A 2 -1.67 14.71 18.04
C THR A 2 -1.81 13.87 19.32
N THR A 3 -1.50 14.42 20.49
CA THR A 3 -1.62 13.70 21.78
C THR A 3 -3.06 13.29 22.12
N ALA A 4 -4.05 14.10 21.74
CA ALA A 4 -5.46 13.79 21.96
C ALA A 4 -5.92 12.64 21.05
N VAL A 5 -5.49 12.67 19.78
CA VAL A 5 -5.74 11.58 18.81
C VAL A 5 -5.10 10.27 19.28
N ILE A 6 -3.84 10.29 19.72
CA ILE A 6 -3.15 9.10 20.24
C ILE A 6 -3.90 8.49 21.43
N ARG A 7 -4.35 9.32 22.38
CA ARG A 7 -5.12 8.86 23.53
C ARG A 7 -6.45 8.25 23.11
N ALA A 8 -7.17 8.91 22.21
CA ALA A 8 -8.46 8.42 21.70
C ALA A 8 -8.32 7.09 20.94
N LEU A 9 -7.26 6.95 20.12
CA LEU A 9 -6.95 5.69 19.43
C LEU A 9 -6.62 4.57 20.42
N GLY A 10 -5.83 4.88 21.46
CA GLY A 10 -5.50 3.92 22.52
C GLY A 10 -6.74 3.42 23.26
N ALA A 11 -7.65 4.34 23.63
CA ALA A 11 -8.93 3.99 24.25
C ALA A 11 -9.80 3.13 23.32
N LEU A 12 -9.95 3.53 22.05
CA LEU A 12 -10.74 2.76 21.08
C LEU A 12 -10.19 1.34 20.88
N ALA A 13 -8.87 1.19 20.72
CA ALA A 13 -8.23 -0.12 20.60
C ALA A 13 -8.41 -0.95 21.88
N HIS A 14 -8.32 -0.32 23.04
CA HIS A 14 -8.52 -0.97 24.33
C HIS A 14 -9.95 -1.48 24.48
N ASP A 15 -10.97 -0.66 24.23
CA ASP A 15 -12.37 -1.05 24.34
C ASP A 15 -12.72 -2.20 23.38
N ALA A 16 -12.19 -2.15 22.16
CA ALA A 16 -12.36 -3.22 21.17
C ALA A 16 -11.69 -4.53 21.58
N ALA A 17 -10.56 -4.48 22.28
CA ALA A 17 -9.88 -5.68 22.78
C ALA A 17 -10.64 -6.35 23.94
N HIS A 18 -11.54 -5.63 24.61
CA HIS A 18 -12.18 -6.07 25.85
C HIS A 18 -13.67 -6.38 25.72
N THR A 19 -14.30 -6.27 24.56
CA THR A 19 -15.77 -6.40 24.48
C THR A 19 -16.24 -7.85 24.70
N PRO A 20 -17.09 -8.14 25.72
CA PRO A 20 -17.67 -7.21 26.72
C PRO A 20 -16.73 -6.95 27.92
N ALA A 21 -16.58 -5.66 28.27
CA ALA A 21 -15.50 -5.16 29.13
C ALA A 21 -15.51 -5.76 30.55
N PRO A 22 -14.42 -6.40 31.02
CA PRO A 22 -14.25 -6.70 32.44
C PRO A 22 -14.05 -5.39 33.21
N ALA A 23 -14.70 -5.25 34.37
CA ALA A 23 -14.51 -4.09 35.25
C ALA A 23 -13.08 -4.10 35.82
N GLY A 24 -12.26 -3.11 35.44
CA GLY A 24 -10.90 -2.91 35.93
C GLY A 24 -9.84 -3.82 35.29
N CYS A 25 -9.53 -3.62 34.00
CA CYS A 25 -8.38 -4.33 33.40
C CYS A 25 -7.05 -3.75 33.88
N ASP A 26 -6.14 -4.61 34.35
CA ASP A 26 -4.71 -4.32 34.59
C ASP A 26 -3.88 -4.35 33.30
N CYS A 27 -4.48 -3.93 32.19
CA CYS A 27 -3.87 -3.95 30.89
C CYS A 27 -2.71 -2.94 30.81
N PRO A 28 -1.60 -3.28 30.14
CA PRO A 28 -0.56 -2.31 29.84
C PRO A 28 -1.12 -1.10 29.09
N PRO A 29 -0.54 0.11 29.27
CA PRO A 29 -0.97 1.28 28.53
C PRO A 29 -0.78 1.08 27.02
N PRO A 30 -1.61 1.75 26.18
CA PRO A 30 -1.45 1.70 24.73
C PRO A 30 -0.06 2.16 24.27
N VAL A 31 0.46 1.51 23.23
CA VAL A 31 1.79 1.77 22.66
C VAL A 31 1.64 2.42 21.29
N VAL A 32 2.31 3.54 21.06
CA VAL A 32 2.38 4.17 19.73
C VAL A 32 3.36 3.38 18.86
N LEU A 33 2.88 2.82 17.76
CA LEU A 33 3.72 2.08 16.80
C LEU A 33 4.26 3.01 15.70
N ALA A 34 3.48 4.01 15.30
CA ALA A 34 3.89 5.02 14.33
C ALA A 34 3.11 6.32 14.53
N ASP A 35 3.76 7.46 14.33
CA ASP A 35 3.11 8.77 14.28
C ASP A 35 3.74 9.61 13.17
N ARG A 36 3.02 9.72 12.05
CA ARG A 36 3.48 10.36 10.82
C ARG A 36 2.33 11.18 10.22
N ALA A 37 2.65 12.07 9.29
CA ALA A 37 1.65 12.93 8.64
C ALA A 37 0.59 12.12 7.85
N ASP A 38 0.97 10.97 7.33
CA ASP A 38 0.12 10.05 6.57
C ASP A 38 -0.68 9.07 7.46
N GLY A 39 -0.32 8.93 8.74
CA GLY A 39 -1.07 8.08 9.66
C GLY A 39 -0.50 8.03 11.07
N THR A 40 -1.39 7.79 12.04
CA THR A 40 -1.03 7.52 13.45
C THR A 40 -1.53 6.13 13.82
N VAL A 41 -0.65 5.27 14.33
CA VAL A 41 -0.92 3.86 14.64
C VAL A 41 -0.65 3.61 16.12
N VAL A 42 -1.68 3.15 16.84
CA VAL A 42 -1.61 2.86 18.28
C VAL A 42 -2.11 1.46 18.55
N ARG A 43 -1.37 0.70 19.35
CA ARG A 43 -1.70 -0.67 19.76
C ARG A 43 -2.20 -0.68 21.20
N SER A 44 -3.25 -1.45 21.46
CA SER A 44 -3.65 -1.86 22.81
C SER A 44 -3.92 -3.37 22.80
N GLY A 45 -3.09 -4.14 23.53
CA GLY A 45 -3.19 -5.60 23.57
C GLY A 45 -3.07 -6.25 22.18
N ALA A 46 -4.12 -6.94 21.75
CA ALA A 46 -4.22 -7.61 20.45
C ALA A 46 -4.85 -6.75 19.34
N VAL A 47 -5.17 -5.48 19.62
CA VAL A 47 -5.83 -4.57 18.67
C VAL A 47 -4.93 -3.40 18.33
N VAL A 48 -4.95 -3.00 17.06
CA VAL A 48 -4.29 -1.82 16.52
C VAL A 48 -5.36 -0.86 15.99
N ALA A 49 -5.30 0.40 16.40
CA ALA A 49 -6.07 1.49 15.84
C ALA A 49 -5.19 2.36 14.94
N LYS A 50 -5.64 2.63 13.71
CA LYS A 50 -4.98 3.50 12.75
C LYS A 50 -5.87 4.69 12.45
N ALA A 51 -5.39 5.90 12.71
CA ALA A 51 -5.95 7.11 12.12
C ALA A 51 -5.26 7.38 10.79
N HIS A 52 -6.05 7.48 9.72
CA HIS A 52 -5.58 7.81 8.38
C HIS A 52 -5.31 9.32 8.26
N ALA A 53 -4.65 9.73 7.18
CA ALA A 53 -4.38 11.14 6.91
C ALA A 53 -5.67 11.99 6.93
N PRO A 54 -5.61 13.26 7.38
CA PRO A 54 -6.71 14.20 7.19
C PRO A 54 -7.08 14.31 5.70
N GLY A 55 -8.37 14.30 5.38
CA GLY A 55 -8.85 14.42 3.99
C GLY A 55 -8.78 13.13 3.16
N THR A 56 -8.44 11.98 3.75
CA THR A 56 -8.58 10.68 3.07
C THR A 56 -10.01 10.48 2.56
N ASP A 57 -10.14 10.11 1.28
CA ASP A 57 -11.42 9.73 0.68
C ASP A 57 -11.98 8.49 1.41
N THR A 58 -13.01 8.70 2.21
CA THR A 58 -13.64 7.67 3.03
C THR A 58 -14.40 6.64 2.20
N ALA A 59 -14.88 6.98 0.99
CA ALA A 59 -15.57 6.03 0.13
C ALA A 59 -14.55 5.07 -0.53
N ALA A 60 -13.44 5.61 -1.04
CA ALA A 60 -12.35 4.80 -1.57
C ALA A 60 -11.73 3.90 -0.47
N LEU A 61 -11.52 4.45 0.74
CA LEU A 61 -11.03 3.69 1.88
C LEU A 61 -12.02 2.59 2.30
N ALA A 62 -13.33 2.87 2.32
CA ALA A 62 -14.35 1.86 2.61
C ALA A 62 -14.33 0.70 1.60
N ALA A 63 -14.13 0.98 0.31
CA ALA A 63 -13.99 -0.05 -0.73
C ALA A 63 -12.75 -0.93 -0.52
N ARG A 64 -11.61 -0.34 -0.13
CA ARG A 64 -10.37 -1.04 0.22
C ARG A 64 -10.50 -1.90 1.48
N LEU A 65 -11.20 -1.40 2.50
CA LEU A 65 -11.50 -2.17 3.71
C LEU A 65 -12.42 -3.36 3.41
N TRP A 66 -13.46 -3.15 2.60
CA TRP A 66 -14.32 -4.23 2.15
C TRP A 66 -13.54 -5.30 1.39
N LEU A 67 -12.61 -4.90 0.51
CA LEU A 67 -11.71 -5.81 -0.19
C LEU A 67 -10.88 -6.65 0.79
N SER A 68 -10.23 -6.01 1.75
CA SER A 68 -9.40 -6.70 2.76
C SER A 68 -10.18 -7.67 3.65
N ALA A 69 -11.47 -7.43 3.85
CA ALA A 69 -12.36 -8.29 4.62
C ALA A 69 -12.92 -9.49 3.82
N ARG A 70 -12.60 -9.64 2.53
CA ARG A 70 -13.14 -10.73 1.70
C ARG A 70 -12.56 -12.08 2.12
N PRO A 71 -13.38 -13.14 2.31
CA PRO A 71 -12.90 -14.48 2.62
C PRO A 71 -11.87 -15.03 1.62
N ALA A 72 -12.03 -14.70 0.32
CA ALA A 72 -11.10 -15.12 -0.72
C ALA A 72 -9.68 -14.53 -0.56
N LEU A 73 -9.54 -13.45 0.19
CA LEU A 73 -8.27 -12.76 0.46
C LEU A 73 -7.80 -12.93 1.91
N ALA A 74 -8.48 -13.71 2.75
CA ALA A 74 -8.13 -13.90 4.16
C ALA A 74 -6.73 -14.51 4.39
N ASP A 75 -6.20 -15.20 3.37
CA ASP A 75 -4.86 -15.77 3.36
C ASP A 75 -3.82 -14.86 2.67
N VAL A 76 -4.19 -13.63 2.31
CA VAL A 76 -3.35 -12.67 1.58
C VAL A 76 -3.30 -11.33 2.31
N LEU A 77 -4.45 -10.77 2.64
CA LEU A 77 -4.62 -9.50 3.35
C LEU A 77 -5.07 -9.78 4.78
N LEU A 78 -4.55 -9.02 5.74
CA LEU A 78 -5.11 -9.00 7.08
C LEU A 78 -6.53 -8.41 7.02
N ALA A 79 -7.50 -9.02 7.70
CA ALA A 79 -8.86 -8.50 7.75
C ALA A 79 -9.00 -7.42 8.85
N PRO A 80 -9.70 -6.31 8.60
CA PRO A 80 -9.97 -5.30 9.62
C PRO A 80 -10.99 -5.80 10.63
N LEU A 81 -10.94 -5.24 11.83
CA LEU A 81 -11.93 -5.47 12.89
C LEU A 81 -13.12 -4.52 12.73
N PRO A 82 -14.36 -4.98 12.99
CA PRO A 82 -15.50 -4.09 13.08
C PRO A 82 -15.27 -3.03 14.15
N VAL A 83 -15.61 -1.79 13.82
CA VAL A 83 -15.58 -0.66 14.77
C VAL A 83 -16.97 -0.50 15.39
N PRO A 84 -17.08 -0.32 16.72
CA PRO A 84 -18.37 -0.05 17.37
C PRO A 84 -19.10 1.11 16.69
N ALA A 85 -20.43 1.02 16.62
CA ALA A 85 -21.23 2.17 16.19
C ALA A 85 -21.16 3.23 17.29
N GLN A 86 -20.71 4.44 16.96
CA GLN A 86 -20.82 5.55 17.90
C GLN A 86 -22.31 5.84 18.16
N PRO A 87 -22.76 5.90 19.42
CA PRO A 87 -24.09 6.40 19.72
C PRO A 87 -24.16 7.87 19.26
N PRO A 88 -25.28 8.29 18.64
CA PRO A 88 -25.40 9.66 18.17
C PRO A 88 -25.30 10.64 19.34
N THR A 89 -24.58 11.75 19.13
CA THR A 89 -24.34 12.80 20.14
C THR A 89 -25.57 13.68 20.40
N ALA A 90 -26.60 13.56 19.55
CA ALA A 90 -27.90 14.20 19.69
C ALA A 90 -29.01 13.19 19.33
N PRO A 91 -30.23 13.34 19.86
CA PRO A 91 -31.37 12.54 19.41
C PRO A 91 -31.66 12.85 17.94
N VAL A 92 -31.17 11.98 17.05
CA VAL A 92 -31.52 11.97 15.62
C VAL A 92 -32.56 10.90 15.38
N THR A 93 -33.55 11.21 14.53
CA THR A 93 -34.50 10.19 14.08
C THR A 93 -33.78 9.14 13.25
N ALA A 94 -34.27 7.90 13.21
CA ALA A 94 -33.63 6.82 12.45
C ALA A 94 -33.45 7.14 10.95
N ALA A 95 -34.26 8.05 10.41
CA ALA A 95 -34.20 8.53 9.03
C ALA A 95 -33.08 9.56 8.77
N GLU A 96 -32.58 10.23 9.81
CA GLU A 96 -31.54 11.27 9.72
C GLU A 96 -30.14 10.74 10.05
N ARG A 97 -30.01 9.46 10.45
CA ARG A 97 -28.69 8.86 10.66
C ARG A 97 -27.97 8.76 9.30
N PRO A 98 -26.84 9.47 9.10
CA PRO A 98 -26.06 9.27 7.90
C PRO A 98 -25.67 7.80 7.80
N ALA A 99 -25.89 7.20 6.63
CA ALA A 99 -25.52 5.82 6.39
C ALA A 99 -24.02 5.65 6.64
N ARG A 100 -23.65 4.72 7.53
CA ARG A 100 -22.24 4.45 7.80
C ARG A 100 -21.61 3.89 6.52
N PRO A 101 -20.52 4.48 6.00
CA PRO A 101 -19.92 4.03 4.74
C PRO A 101 -19.34 2.62 4.82
N SER A 102 -18.96 2.16 6.03
CA SER A 102 -18.43 0.81 6.27
C SER A 102 -18.51 0.43 7.74
N SER A 103 -18.73 -0.85 8.06
CA SER A 103 -18.61 -1.39 9.43
C SER A 103 -17.19 -1.39 9.98
N TYR A 104 -16.20 -1.12 9.14
CA TYR A 104 -14.77 -1.10 9.46
C TYR A 104 -14.20 0.32 9.58
N LEU A 105 -15.03 1.35 9.42
CA LEU A 105 -14.60 2.75 9.42
C LEU A 105 -15.38 3.58 10.45
N THR A 106 -14.67 4.40 11.21
CA THR A 106 -15.23 5.44 12.09
C THR A 106 -14.44 6.73 11.92
N GLU A 107 -14.82 7.78 12.64
CA GLU A 107 -14.10 9.05 12.63
C GLU A 107 -13.79 9.47 14.07
N LEU A 108 -12.55 9.90 14.29
CA LEU A 108 -12.14 10.52 15.55
C LEU A 108 -11.36 11.80 15.23
N HIS A 109 -11.77 12.91 15.83
CA HIS A 109 -11.12 14.21 15.64
C HIS A 109 -10.96 14.62 14.15
N GLY A 110 -11.99 14.37 13.32
CA GLY A 110 -11.96 14.70 11.89
C GLY A 110 -11.07 13.81 11.04
N ARG A 111 -10.57 12.69 11.58
CA ARG A 111 -9.74 11.72 10.86
C ARG A 111 -10.47 10.38 10.73
N PRO A 112 -10.46 9.74 9.56
CA PRO A 112 -10.94 8.37 9.41
C PRO A 112 -10.10 7.43 10.26
N VAL A 113 -10.74 6.48 10.96
CA VAL A 113 -10.10 5.53 11.86
C VAL A 113 -10.56 4.09 11.58
N THR A 114 -9.60 3.17 11.57
CA THR A 114 -9.81 1.73 11.37
C THR A 114 -9.18 0.92 12.51
N LEU A 115 -9.70 -0.29 12.73
CA LEU A 115 -9.20 -1.24 13.72
C LEU A 115 -8.70 -2.51 13.04
N TRP A 116 -7.64 -3.10 13.57
CA TRP A 116 -6.97 -4.28 13.00
C TRP A 116 -6.50 -5.22 14.11
N PRO A 117 -6.43 -6.54 13.86
CA PRO A 117 -5.69 -7.44 14.72
C PRO A 117 -4.20 -7.04 14.73
N TYR A 118 -3.55 -7.19 15.87
CA TYR A 118 -2.10 -7.05 15.94
C TYR A 118 -1.43 -8.28 15.32
N GLY A 119 -0.60 -8.06 14.30
CA GLY A 119 0.36 -9.05 13.80
C GLY A 119 1.79 -8.60 14.10
N GLU A 120 2.72 -9.54 14.15
CA GLU A 120 4.14 -9.27 14.37
C GLU A 120 4.79 -8.80 13.06
N PRO A 121 5.34 -7.57 12.98
CA PRO A 121 5.95 -7.06 11.76
C PRO A 121 7.28 -7.75 11.46
N VAL A 122 7.77 -7.60 10.23
CA VAL A 122 9.16 -7.96 9.88
C VAL A 122 10.13 -7.17 10.76
N ASP A 123 11.13 -7.85 11.34
CA ASP A 123 12.15 -7.22 12.17
C ASP A 123 13.14 -6.43 11.30
N PRO A 124 13.21 -5.09 11.42
CA PRO A 124 14.20 -4.31 10.68
C PRO A 124 15.64 -4.54 11.16
N GLY A 125 15.84 -5.12 12.34
CA GLY A 125 17.15 -5.45 12.92
C GLY A 125 17.77 -6.74 12.36
N ASP A 126 17.01 -7.54 11.61
CA ASP A 126 17.46 -8.79 11.00
C ASP A 126 17.05 -8.84 9.50
N PRO A 127 17.74 -8.06 8.63
CA PRO A 127 17.41 -7.99 7.21
C PRO A 127 17.61 -9.30 6.46
N ASP A 128 18.48 -10.19 6.96
CA ASP A 128 18.74 -11.50 6.36
C ASP A 128 17.56 -12.47 6.56
N ALA A 129 16.76 -12.27 7.62
CA ALA A 129 15.52 -12.99 7.88
C ALA A 129 14.28 -12.39 7.17
N ALA A 130 14.46 -11.38 6.32
CA ALA A 130 13.35 -10.76 5.60
C ALA A 130 12.61 -11.79 4.71
N PRO A 131 11.26 -11.86 4.78
CA PRO A 131 10.46 -12.90 4.13
C PRO A 131 10.17 -12.57 2.66
N TRP A 132 11.22 -12.44 1.85
CA TRP A 132 11.09 -12.03 0.44
C TRP A 132 10.28 -13.03 -0.37
N GLU A 133 10.52 -14.32 -0.23
CA GLU A 133 9.80 -15.36 -0.95
C GLU A 133 8.32 -15.42 -0.57
N GLU A 134 7.99 -15.26 0.72
CA GLU A 134 6.59 -15.19 1.16
C GLU A 134 5.90 -13.92 0.69
N ALA A 135 6.59 -12.77 0.70
CA ALA A 135 6.08 -11.53 0.13
C ALA A 135 5.77 -11.69 -1.37
N ALA A 136 6.67 -12.31 -2.12
CA ALA A 136 6.48 -12.63 -3.53
C ALA A 136 5.27 -13.53 -3.77
N ALA A 137 5.13 -14.59 -2.96
CA ALA A 137 3.99 -15.50 -3.05
C ALA A 137 2.66 -14.82 -2.71
N LEU A 138 2.64 -13.92 -1.72
CA LEU A 138 1.45 -13.13 -1.36
C LEU A 138 1.04 -12.21 -2.50
N LEU A 139 1.98 -11.47 -3.10
CA LEU A 139 1.70 -10.63 -4.28
C LEU A 139 1.16 -11.45 -5.44
N ALA A 140 1.78 -12.58 -5.76
CA ALA A 140 1.29 -13.45 -6.84
C ALA A 140 -0.17 -13.88 -6.59
N ARG A 141 -0.51 -14.24 -5.34
CA ARG A 141 -1.90 -14.61 -4.96
C ARG A 141 -2.85 -13.43 -5.08
N LEU A 142 -2.43 -12.23 -4.67
CA LEU A 142 -3.20 -11.01 -4.83
C LEU A 142 -3.50 -10.74 -6.31
N HIS A 143 -2.47 -10.77 -7.16
CA HIS A 143 -2.58 -10.45 -8.58
C HIS A 143 -3.40 -11.48 -9.38
N ARG A 144 -3.45 -12.74 -8.92
CA ARG A 144 -4.32 -13.77 -9.51
C ARG A 144 -5.79 -13.67 -9.08
N SER A 145 -6.08 -12.88 -8.05
CA SER A 145 -7.43 -12.79 -7.53
C SER A 145 -8.35 -12.15 -8.57
N ALA A 146 -9.28 -12.93 -9.11
CA ALA A 146 -10.26 -12.42 -10.05
C ALA A 146 -11.14 -11.37 -9.35
N PHE A 147 -11.08 -10.14 -9.84
CA PHE A 147 -12.04 -9.10 -9.51
C PHE A 147 -12.84 -8.79 -10.77
N PRO A 148 -14.18 -8.75 -10.72
CA PRO A 148 -14.96 -8.37 -11.87
C PRO A 148 -14.62 -6.90 -12.20
N ALA A 149 -13.88 -6.68 -13.28
CA ALA A 149 -13.69 -5.35 -13.82
C ALA A 149 -15.07 -4.82 -14.27
N PRO A 150 -15.40 -3.54 -13.99
CA PRO A 150 -16.64 -2.96 -14.51
C PRO A 150 -16.69 -3.09 -16.04
N GLY A 151 -17.73 -3.74 -16.56
CA GLY A 151 -18.02 -3.77 -18.00
C GLY A 151 -17.52 -4.99 -18.80
N LEU A 152 -16.88 -6.00 -18.19
CA LEU A 152 -16.62 -7.27 -18.87
C LEU A 152 -17.77 -8.27 -18.64
N PRO A 153 -18.21 -9.03 -19.67
CA PRO A 153 -19.22 -10.07 -19.49
C PRO A 153 -18.70 -11.15 -18.53
N VAL A 154 -19.46 -11.41 -17.47
CA VAL A 154 -19.17 -12.49 -16.51
C VAL A 154 -19.30 -13.82 -17.27
N PRO A 155 -18.26 -14.67 -17.35
CA PRO A 155 -18.40 -15.98 -17.96
C PRO A 155 -19.42 -16.81 -17.17
N PRO A 156 -20.32 -17.56 -17.86
CA PRO A 156 -21.36 -18.33 -17.20
C PRO A 156 -20.77 -19.60 -16.58
N ALA A 157 -20.23 -19.48 -15.35
CA ALA A 157 -20.12 -20.53 -14.33
C ALA A 157 -19.05 -20.19 -13.28
N LEU A 158 -19.34 -19.25 -12.39
CA LEU A 158 -18.76 -19.27 -11.04
C LEU A 158 -19.86 -18.90 -10.05
N PRO A 159 -20.07 -19.67 -8.95
CA PRO A 159 -21.02 -19.29 -7.93
C PRO A 159 -20.60 -17.94 -7.33
N ALA A 160 -21.50 -16.95 -7.41
CA ALA A 160 -21.28 -15.62 -6.86
C ALA A 160 -20.93 -15.72 -5.36
N PRO A 161 -19.87 -15.05 -4.86
CA PRO A 161 -19.63 -15.00 -3.43
C PRO A 161 -20.79 -14.27 -2.76
N ALA A 162 -21.33 -14.87 -1.70
CA ALA A 162 -22.39 -14.28 -0.89
C ALA A 162 -21.95 -12.88 -0.42
N LEU A 163 -22.66 -11.86 -0.88
CA LEU A 163 -22.50 -10.50 -0.41
C LEU A 163 -22.96 -10.44 1.06
N PRO A 164 -22.33 -9.60 1.91
CA PRO A 164 -22.74 -9.44 3.31
C PRO A 164 -24.18 -8.93 3.48
N VAL A 165 -24.80 -8.47 2.39
CA VAL A 165 -26.22 -8.11 2.28
C VAL A 165 -26.70 -8.55 0.89
N PRO A 166 -27.73 -9.42 0.76
CA PRO A 166 -28.30 -9.74 -0.55
C PRO A 166 -28.82 -8.45 -1.22
N GLY A 167 -28.31 -8.11 -2.41
CA GLY A 167 -28.89 -7.07 -3.28
C GLY A 167 -28.14 -5.74 -3.43
N LEU A 168 -27.01 -5.52 -2.74
CA LEU A 168 -26.16 -4.34 -2.98
C LEU A 168 -25.01 -4.67 -3.95
N PRO A 169 -24.79 -3.89 -5.03
CA PRO A 169 -23.65 -4.09 -5.92
C PRO A 169 -22.33 -3.94 -5.14
N ALA A 170 -21.32 -4.74 -5.48
CA ALA A 170 -19.97 -4.56 -4.94
C ALA A 170 -19.49 -3.12 -5.25
N PRO A 171 -18.82 -2.44 -4.29
CA PRO A 171 -18.31 -1.11 -4.56
C PRO A 171 -17.30 -1.15 -5.71
N ALA A 172 -17.36 -0.16 -6.61
CA ALA A 172 -16.33 0.01 -7.62
C ALA A 172 -14.99 0.23 -6.90
N LEU A 173 -14.00 -0.63 -7.17
CA LEU A 173 -12.69 -0.45 -6.57
C LEU A 173 -12.00 0.77 -7.18
N PRO A 174 -11.34 1.60 -6.34
CA PRO A 174 -10.49 2.67 -6.86
C PRO A 174 -9.30 2.09 -7.63
N ALA A 175 -8.65 2.92 -8.43
CA ALA A 175 -7.34 2.59 -8.99
C ALA A 175 -6.31 2.41 -7.85
N MET A 176 -5.34 1.51 -8.07
CA MET A 176 -4.17 1.44 -7.20
C MET A 176 -3.34 2.71 -7.33
N ARG A 177 -2.67 3.14 -6.24
CA ARG A 177 -2.12 4.50 -6.15
C ARG A 177 -0.64 4.65 -6.55
N GLY A 178 -0.01 3.61 -7.09
CA GLY A 178 1.41 3.64 -7.49
C GLY A 178 1.81 4.88 -8.32
N PRO A 179 1.22 5.08 -9.52
CA PRO A 179 1.49 6.26 -10.36
C PRO A 179 1.22 7.59 -9.65
N ALA A 180 0.07 7.71 -9.00
CA ALA A 180 -0.30 8.90 -8.24
C ALA A 180 0.69 9.23 -7.12
N LYS A 181 1.22 8.22 -6.42
CA LYS A 181 2.25 8.41 -5.38
C LYS A 181 3.59 8.85 -5.96
N ALA A 182 3.96 8.34 -7.13
CA ALA A 182 5.16 8.78 -7.82
C ALA A 182 5.05 10.26 -8.24
N ALA A 183 3.90 10.66 -8.79
CA ALA A 183 3.63 12.06 -9.14
C ALA A 183 3.65 12.98 -7.90
N LEU A 184 2.94 12.61 -6.83
CA LEU A 184 2.92 13.36 -5.57
C LEU A 184 4.33 13.50 -4.95
N ALA A 185 5.17 12.48 -5.07
CA ALA A 185 6.56 12.55 -4.60
C ALA A 185 7.38 13.60 -5.38
N VAL A 186 7.22 13.65 -6.70
CA VAL A 186 7.89 14.64 -7.56
C VAL A 186 7.39 16.05 -7.23
N ASP A 187 6.09 16.24 -7.05
CA ASP A 187 5.51 17.54 -6.67
C ASP A 187 6.01 18.00 -5.29
N ARG A 188 6.06 17.09 -4.33
CA ARG A 188 6.62 17.36 -3.00
C ARG A 188 8.09 17.78 -3.07
N MET A 189 8.89 17.11 -3.90
CA MET A 189 10.30 17.49 -4.14
C MET A 189 10.39 18.91 -4.73
N ARG A 190 9.59 19.21 -5.76
CA ARG A 190 9.57 20.55 -6.40
C ARG A 190 9.22 21.65 -5.41
N ALA A 191 8.24 21.40 -4.55
CA ALA A 191 7.82 22.35 -3.51
C ALA A 191 8.90 22.53 -2.43
N ALA A 192 9.58 21.46 -2.04
CA ALA A 192 10.62 21.51 -1.01
C ALA A 192 11.95 22.12 -1.49
N ARG A 193 12.26 22.01 -2.80
CA ARG A 193 13.51 22.51 -3.40
C ARG A 193 13.26 23.28 -4.70
N PRO A 194 12.61 24.46 -4.67
CA PRO A 194 12.31 25.22 -5.88
C PRO A 194 13.58 25.70 -6.58
N GLY A 195 13.79 25.26 -7.84
CA GLY A 195 14.94 25.69 -8.66
C GLY A 195 16.30 25.10 -8.25
N ASP A 196 16.34 24.14 -7.31
CA ASP A 196 17.57 23.49 -6.88
C ASP A 196 18.13 22.58 -7.99
N PRO A 197 19.39 22.79 -8.45
CA PRO A 197 20.04 21.93 -9.43
C PRO A 197 20.09 20.44 -9.03
N SER A 198 20.04 20.10 -7.74
CA SER A 198 20.05 18.71 -7.26
C SER A 198 18.81 17.92 -7.71
N THR A 199 17.73 18.61 -8.10
CA THR A 199 16.49 17.99 -8.57
C THR A 199 16.53 17.61 -10.06
N VAL A 200 17.49 18.17 -10.83
CA VAL A 200 17.57 18.01 -12.29
C VAL A 200 17.63 16.54 -12.73
N PRO A 201 18.47 15.66 -12.13
CA PRO A 201 18.51 14.25 -12.52
C PRO A 201 17.17 13.54 -12.33
N VAL A 202 16.47 13.85 -11.24
CA VAL A 202 15.17 13.24 -10.90
C VAL A 202 14.10 13.70 -11.89
N LEU A 203 14.06 15.00 -12.20
CA LEU A 203 13.11 15.56 -13.16
C LEU A 203 13.37 15.06 -14.58
N ALA A 204 14.64 14.94 -14.99
CA ALA A 204 15.00 14.41 -16.30
C ALA A 204 14.60 12.93 -16.42
N ALA A 205 14.85 12.10 -15.40
CA ALA A 205 14.38 10.71 -15.37
C ALA A 205 12.85 10.61 -15.39
N TRP A 206 12.16 11.46 -14.61
CA TRP A 206 10.69 11.54 -14.60
C TRP A 206 10.14 11.78 -16.01
N GLN A 207 10.67 12.76 -16.74
CA GLN A 207 10.22 13.11 -18.09
C GLN A 207 10.38 11.99 -19.12
N ARG A 208 11.22 10.99 -18.86
CA ARG A 208 11.36 9.82 -19.75
C ARG A 208 10.28 8.75 -19.55
N LEU A 209 9.49 8.84 -18.47
CA LEU A 209 8.43 7.88 -18.19
C LEU A 209 7.20 8.18 -19.05
N PRO A 210 6.46 7.13 -19.49
CA PRO A 210 5.22 7.33 -20.21
C PRO A 210 4.18 8.03 -19.33
N GLY A 211 3.26 8.78 -19.95
CA GLY A 211 2.25 9.57 -19.24
C GLY A 211 1.43 8.77 -18.22
N TRP A 212 1.16 7.49 -18.51
CA TRP A 212 0.41 6.64 -17.58
C TRP A 212 1.17 6.28 -16.30
N ALA A 213 2.51 6.17 -16.37
CA ALA A 213 3.32 5.96 -15.18
C ALA A 213 3.50 7.26 -14.38
N ARG A 214 3.23 8.40 -15.03
CA ARG A 214 3.26 9.74 -14.45
C ARG A 214 1.92 10.23 -13.91
N ASP A 215 0.89 9.38 -13.93
CA ASP A 215 -0.50 9.74 -13.56
C ASP A 215 -1.11 10.86 -14.43
N GLU A 216 -0.61 11.05 -15.65
CA GLU A 216 -1.09 12.06 -16.60
C GLU A 216 -2.15 11.51 -17.56
N THR A 217 -2.17 10.19 -17.77
CA THR A 217 -3.10 9.49 -18.64
C THR A 217 -3.50 8.15 -18.03
N PRO A 218 -4.68 7.57 -18.35
CA PRO A 218 -5.01 6.21 -17.92
C PRO A 218 -3.96 5.19 -18.38
N ALA A 219 -3.70 4.19 -17.54
CA ALA A 219 -2.85 3.06 -17.93
C ALA A 219 -3.52 2.19 -19.00
N PRO A 220 -2.73 1.54 -19.88
CA PRO A 220 -3.26 0.59 -20.86
C PRO A 220 -4.14 -0.47 -20.19
N ALA A 221 -5.28 -0.79 -20.81
CA ALA A 221 -6.30 -1.66 -20.20
C ALA A 221 -5.81 -3.10 -19.96
N ASP A 222 -4.88 -3.57 -20.77
CA ASP A 222 -4.19 -4.83 -20.56
C ASP A 222 -3.29 -4.77 -19.32
N ARG A 223 -2.58 -3.67 -19.06
CA ARG A 223 -1.77 -3.53 -17.84
C ARG A 223 -2.65 -3.32 -16.60
N ALA A 224 -3.68 -2.50 -16.69
CA ALA A 224 -4.48 -2.01 -15.57
C ALA A 224 -5.68 -2.91 -15.20
N ARG A 225 -5.46 -4.22 -15.03
CA ARG A 225 -6.54 -5.19 -14.80
C ARG A 225 -6.37 -6.05 -13.54
N PHE A 226 -5.28 -5.86 -12.80
CA PHE A 226 -4.95 -6.68 -11.65
C PHE A 226 -5.32 -5.98 -10.36
N LEU A 227 -5.71 -6.77 -9.36
CA LEU A 227 -5.76 -6.26 -8.00
C LEU A 227 -4.32 -6.11 -7.47
N CYS A 228 -3.95 -4.90 -7.07
CA CYS A 228 -2.62 -4.54 -6.60
C CYS A 228 -2.69 -3.99 -5.18
N HIS A 229 -1.60 -4.16 -4.43
CA HIS A 229 -1.38 -3.57 -3.12
C HIS A 229 -1.11 -2.07 -3.20
N GLY A 230 -0.34 -1.63 -4.20
CA GLY A 230 -0.08 -0.22 -4.52
C GLY A 230 1.07 0.44 -3.75
N ASP A 231 1.51 -0.15 -2.65
CA ASP A 231 2.71 0.29 -1.91
C ASP A 231 3.43 -0.84 -1.15
N LEU A 232 3.84 -1.91 -1.83
CA LEU A 232 4.58 -2.98 -1.14
C LEU A 232 5.93 -2.46 -0.61
N HIS A 233 6.18 -2.69 0.67
CA HIS A 233 7.51 -2.77 1.28
C HIS A 233 7.49 -3.77 2.44
N LEU A 234 8.66 -4.21 2.94
CA LEU A 234 8.73 -5.24 3.99
C LEU A 234 7.99 -4.87 5.29
N GLY A 235 7.93 -3.58 5.63
CA GLY A 235 7.09 -3.09 6.73
C GLY A 235 5.57 -3.25 6.54
N GLN A 236 5.10 -3.72 5.38
CA GLN A 236 3.70 -4.03 5.08
C GLN A 236 3.37 -5.52 5.22
N LEU A 237 4.22 -6.28 5.90
CA LEU A 237 3.97 -7.67 6.22
C LEU A 237 3.89 -7.85 7.73
N VAL A 238 2.91 -8.64 8.16
CA VAL A 238 2.80 -9.09 9.55
C VAL A 238 2.53 -10.60 9.62
N ARG A 239 3.08 -11.27 10.64
CA ARG A 239 2.68 -12.63 11.01
C ARG A 239 1.43 -12.58 11.87
N HIS A 240 0.38 -13.27 11.43
CA HIS A 240 -0.86 -13.38 12.19
C HIS A 240 -1.45 -14.80 12.18
N PRO A 241 -1.85 -15.34 13.35
CA PRO A 241 -1.65 -14.78 14.69
C PRO A 241 -0.16 -14.80 15.10
N ALA A 242 0.31 -13.77 15.82
CA ALA A 242 1.69 -13.74 16.29
C ALA A 242 1.98 -14.83 17.36
N PRO A 243 3.21 -15.37 17.47
CA PRO A 243 4.36 -15.12 16.59
C PRO A 243 4.50 -16.12 15.43
N ARG A 244 3.70 -17.19 15.43
CA ARG A 244 3.87 -18.35 14.51
C ARG A 244 2.92 -18.38 13.31
N GLY A 245 2.15 -17.31 13.14
CA GLY A 245 1.18 -17.18 12.07
C GLY A 245 1.80 -17.07 10.68
N ARG A 246 0.92 -17.11 9.68
CA ARG A 246 1.31 -16.85 8.29
C ARG A 246 1.57 -15.36 8.10
N TRP A 247 2.39 -15.04 7.11
CA TRP A 247 2.52 -13.67 6.62
C TRP A 247 1.23 -13.23 5.93
N LEU A 248 0.82 -12.00 6.21
CA LEU A 248 -0.28 -11.30 5.57
C LEU A 248 0.16 -9.88 5.24
N LEU A 249 -0.38 -9.33 4.15
CA LEU A 249 -0.21 -7.94 3.76
C LEU A 249 -1.13 -7.04 4.61
N ILE A 250 -0.64 -5.86 4.96
CA ILE A 250 -1.36 -4.80 5.68
C ILE A 250 -1.28 -3.48 4.92
N ASP A 251 -1.98 -2.45 5.40
CA ASP A 251 -1.95 -1.10 4.80
C ASP A 251 -2.52 -1.02 3.38
N VAL A 252 -3.77 -1.42 3.26
CA VAL A 252 -4.53 -1.45 1.99
C VAL A 252 -4.92 -0.06 1.48
N ASP A 253 -4.37 1.02 2.03
CA ASP A 253 -4.73 2.42 1.73
C ASP A 253 -4.48 2.78 0.26
N ASP A 254 -3.53 2.10 -0.38
CA ASP A 254 -3.13 2.32 -1.78
C ASP A 254 -3.59 1.20 -2.72
N ALA A 255 -4.31 0.20 -2.20
CA ALA A 255 -4.76 -0.96 -2.95
C ALA A 255 -5.86 -0.60 -3.95
N GLY A 256 -5.93 -1.34 -5.05
CA GLY A 256 -6.92 -1.10 -6.09
C GLY A 256 -6.64 -1.86 -7.37
N ILE A 257 -7.37 -1.51 -8.43
CA ILE A 257 -7.13 -2.06 -9.76
C ILE A 257 -5.98 -1.30 -10.44
N GLY A 258 -5.04 -2.01 -11.03
CA GLY A 258 -3.95 -1.41 -11.79
C GLY A 258 -2.97 -2.41 -12.35
N ASP A 259 -1.76 -1.92 -12.62
CA ASP A 259 -0.65 -2.71 -13.13
C ASP A 259 0.14 -3.34 -11.98
N ALA A 260 0.10 -4.66 -11.94
CA ALA A 260 0.73 -5.49 -10.91
C ALA A 260 2.27 -5.37 -10.87
N THR A 261 2.91 -4.85 -11.91
CA THR A 261 4.37 -4.58 -11.90
C THR A 261 4.75 -3.51 -10.87
N TRP A 262 3.82 -2.64 -10.47
CA TRP A 262 4.08 -1.63 -9.42
C TRP A 262 4.36 -2.25 -8.04
N ASP A 263 3.76 -3.40 -7.73
CA ASP A 263 4.03 -4.09 -6.47
C ASP A 263 5.40 -4.80 -6.47
N LEU A 264 5.95 -5.06 -7.66
CA LEU A 264 7.29 -5.63 -7.86
C LEU A 264 8.37 -4.55 -8.04
N ALA A 265 7.96 -3.29 -8.23
CA ALA A 265 8.84 -2.21 -8.61
C ALA A 265 9.90 -1.89 -7.56
N ARG A 266 9.61 -2.06 -6.26
CA ARG A 266 10.56 -1.77 -5.17
C ARG A 266 11.77 -2.67 -5.16
N PRO A 267 11.61 -4.01 -5.06
CA PRO A 267 12.76 -4.89 -5.17
C PRO A 267 13.45 -4.76 -6.54
N ALA A 268 12.72 -4.53 -7.63
CA ALA A 268 13.31 -4.33 -8.95
C ALA A 268 14.18 -3.07 -9.02
N ALA A 269 13.69 -1.93 -8.51
CA ALA A 269 14.42 -0.68 -8.45
C ALA A 269 15.67 -0.80 -7.57
N TRP A 270 15.57 -1.46 -6.42
CA TRP A 270 16.71 -1.70 -5.54
C TRP A 270 17.75 -2.60 -6.18
N TYR A 271 17.33 -3.67 -6.85
CA TYR A 271 18.25 -4.53 -7.60
C TYR A 271 18.96 -3.76 -8.72
N ALA A 272 18.23 -2.97 -9.53
CA ALA A 272 18.83 -2.14 -10.58
C ALA A 272 19.77 -1.04 -10.06
N ALA A 273 19.52 -0.55 -8.84
CA ALA A 273 20.37 0.43 -8.16
C ALA A 273 21.59 -0.20 -7.47
N GLY A 274 21.66 -1.53 -7.35
CA GLY A 274 22.71 -2.24 -6.61
C GLY A 274 22.48 -2.28 -5.09
N LEU A 275 21.27 -1.95 -4.63
CA LEU A 275 20.87 -1.95 -3.21
C LEU A 275 20.34 -3.31 -2.72
N LEU A 276 19.84 -4.14 -3.64
CA LEU A 276 19.34 -5.48 -3.32
C LEU A 276 20.33 -6.52 -3.86
N PRO A 277 20.84 -7.45 -3.02
CA PRO A 277 21.71 -8.50 -3.49
C PRO A 277 21.05 -9.35 -4.58
N PRO A 278 21.76 -9.72 -5.65
CA PRO A 278 21.19 -10.48 -6.76
C PRO A 278 20.50 -11.79 -6.34
N GLU A 279 21.05 -12.51 -5.38
CA GLU A 279 20.48 -13.75 -4.85
C GLU A 279 19.13 -13.53 -4.18
N VAL A 280 18.93 -12.40 -3.50
CA VAL A 280 17.63 -12.03 -2.89
C VAL A 280 16.62 -11.71 -3.99
N TRP A 281 17.04 -10.91 -4.99
CA TRP A 281 16.21 -10.60 -6.15
C TRP A 281 15.76 -11.85 -6.91
N PHE A 282 16.66 -12.79 -7.19
CA PHE A 282 16.32 -14.01 -7.91
C PHE A 282 15.43 -14.96 -7.10
N ARG A 283 15.63 -15.07 -5.77
CA ARG A 283 14.70 -15.83 -4.90
C ARG A 283 13.30 -15.22 -4.89
N PHE A 284 13.20 -13.90 -4.74
CA PHE A 284 11.92 -13.17 -4.80
C PHE A 284 11.21 -13.40 -6.15
N LEU A 285 11.91 -13.17 -7.27
CA LEU A 285 11.36 -13.34 -8.60
C LEU A 285 10.94 -14.80 -8.87
N GLY A 286 11.79 -15.75 -8.45
CA GLY A 286 11.52 -17.18 -8.54
C GLY A 286 10.28 -17.59 -7.76
N ALA A 287 10.12 -17.10 -6.53
CA ALA A 287 8.94 -17.36 -5.70
C ALA A 287 7.66 -16.76 -6.30
N TYR A 288 7.73 -15.53 -6.84
CA TYR A 288 6.61 -14.89 -7.52
C TYR A 288 6.14 -15.72 -8.73
N ARG A 289 7.08 -16.15 -9.58
CA ARG A 289 6.81 -17.00 -10.75
C ARG A 289 6.30 -18.39 -10.37
N ALA A 290 6.92 -19.04 -9.38
CA ALA A 290 6.51 -20.35 -8.89
C ALA A 290 5.09 -20.32 -8.31
N ALA A 291 4.71 -19.19 -7.69
CA ALA A 291 3.35 -18.97 -7.23
C ALA A 291 2.37 -18.64 -8.37
N GLY A 292 2.81 -18.50 -9.62
CA GLY A 292 1.96 -18.19 -10.78
C GLY A 292 1.62 -16.71 -10.94
N GLY A 293 2.54 -15.81 -10.54
CA GLY A 293 2.35 -14.37 -10.62
C GLY A 293 2.16 -13.88 -12.07
N PRO A 294 1.02 -13.25 -12.42
CA PRO A 294 0.64 -12.98 -13.81
C PRO A 294 1.24 -11.71 -14.40
N ALA A 295 1.93 -10.90 -13.59
CA ALA A 295 2.56 -9.65 -14.05
C ALA A 295 3.82 -9.86 -14.90
N LEU A 296 4.39 -11.08 -14.89
CA LEU A 296 5.64 -11.40 -15.54
C LEU A 296 5.49 -12.71 -16.33
N PRO A 297 6.29 -12.91 -17.38
CA PRO A 297 6.40 -14.21 -18.03
C PRO A 297 6.91 -15.27 -17.04
N ALA A 298 6.50 -16.52 -17.25
CA ALA A 298 6.85 -17.65 -16.39
C ALA A 298 8.38 -17.89 -16.35
N ASP A 299 9.06 -17.58 -17.44
CA ASP A 299 10.50 -17.66 -17.64
C ASP A 299 11.02 -16.45 -18.42
N GLY A 300 12.33 -16.41 -18.67
CA GLY A 300 12.98 -15.34 -19.43
C GLY A 300 13.20 -14.03 -18.67
N ASP A 301 13.50 -12.98 -19.42
CA ASP A 301 13.82 -11.65 -18.91
C ASP A 301 12.56 -10.94 -18.36
N PRO A 302 12.53 -10.52 -17.08
CA PRO A 302 11.39 -9.80 -16.51
C PRO A 302 11.38 -8.30 -16.87
N TRP A 303 12.48 -7.75 -17.37
CA TRP A 303 12.64 -6.30 -17.56
C TRP A 303 11.69 -5.64 -18.57
N PRO A 304 11.30 -6.27 -19.69
CA PRO A 304 10.31 -5.69 -20.60
C PRO A 304 9.02 -5.26 -19.88
N GLU A 305 8.60 -6.02 -18.86
CA GLU A 305 7.41 -5.70 -18.07
C GLU A 305 7.70 -4.70 -16.94
N LEU A 306 8.82 -4.90 -16.23
CA LEU A 306 9.16 -4.18 -14.98
C LEU A 306 9.77 -2.80 -15.18
N ASP A 307 10.44 -2.55 -16.31
CA ASP A 307 11.35 -1.40 -16.47
C ASP A 307 10.67 -0.06 -16.14
N VAL A 308 9.46 0.17 -16.67
CA VAL A 308 8.74 1.43 -16.42
C VAL A 308 8.43 1.62 -14.93
N ALA A 309 7.89 0.60 -14.26
CA ALA A 309 7.52 0.68 -12.86
C ALA A 309 8.75 0.82 -11.95
N ALA A 310 9.84 0.09 -12.24
CA ALA A 310 11.10 0.19 -11.51
C ALA A 310 11.76 1.57 -11.65
N ARG A 311 11.75 2.16 -12.85
CA ARG A 311 12.21 3.54 -13.08
C ARG A 311 11.33 4.57 -12.36
N ALA A 312 10.01 4.40 -12.43
CA ALA A 312 9.08 5.30 -11.74
C ALA A 312 9.28 5.29 -10.22
N LEU A 313 9.50 4.11 -9.63
CA LEU A 313 9.75 4.01 -8.20
C LEU A 313 11.16 4.49 -7.81
N THR A 314 12.15 4.36 -8.70
CA THR A 314 13.46 4.99 -8.53
C THR A 314 13.33 6.50 -8.42
N VAL A 315 12.57 7.12 -9.33
CA VAL A 315 12.25 8.55 -9.31
C VAL A 315 11.49 8.93 -8.04
N GLN A 316 10.44 8.18 -7.69
CA GLN A 316 9.66 8.42 -6.46
C GLN A 316 10.56 8.41 -5.22
N THR A 317 11.44 7.42 -5.11
CA THR A 317 12.34 7.28 -3.94
C THR A 317 13.33 8.44 -3.87
N ALA A 318 13.97 8.80 -4.98
CA ALA A 318 14.90 9.93 -5.04
C ALA A 318 14.19 11.28 -4.75
N ALA A 319 12.97 11.47 -5.27
CA ALA A 319 12.18 12.67 -5.02
C ALA A 319 11.80 12.80 -3.54
N LEU A 320 11.36 11.71 -2.90
CA LEU A 320 11.06 11.70 -1.48
C LEU A 320 12.32 11.93 -0.62
N ALA A 321 13.46 11.38 -0.99
CA ALA A 321 14.73 11.60 -0.30
C ALA A 321 15.13 13.09 -0.33
N LEU A 322 15.05 13.74 -1.50
CA LEU A 322 15.33 15.17 -1.63
C LEU A 322 14.34 16.04 -0.85
N ALA A 323 13.06 15.67 -0.83
CA ALA A 323 12.04 16.39 -0.04
C ALA A 323 12.25 16.24 1.48
N LYS A 324 12.60 15.03 1.95
CA LYS A 324 12.84 14.75 3.38
C LYS A 324 14.12 15.42 3.86
N SER A 325 15.22 15.25 3.15
CA SER A 325 16.50 15.87 3.47
C SER A 325 16.40 17.40 3.55
N ALA A 326 15.63 18.04 2.64
CA ALA A 326 15.35 19.47 2.71
C ALA A 326 14.57 19.85 3.97
N ALA A 327 13.52 19.10 4.33
CA ALA A 327 12.73 19.35 5.54
C ALA A 327 13.54 19.16 6.82
N GLU A 328 14.52 18.26 6.81
CA GLU A 328 15.39 17.94 7.95
C GLU A 328 16.67 18.80 7.98
N GLY A 329 16.92 19.62 6.97
CA GLY A 329 18.12 20.45 6.88
C GLY A 329 19.42 19.65 6.79
N ARG A 330 19.37 18.47 6.17
CA ARG A 330 20.52 17.57 5.99
C ARG A 330 20.78 17.26 4.52
N ASP A 331 21.94 16.68 4.25
CA ASP A 331 22.21 16.07 2.95
C ASP A 331 21.57 14.68 2.85
N PRO A 332 21.25 14.22 1.62
CA PRO A 332 20.82 12.85 1.40
C PRO A 332 21.91 11.85 1.85
N ASP A 333 21.50 10.76 2.49
CA ASP A 333 22.41 9.69 2.90
C ASP A 333 22.94 8.87 1.71
N GLU A 334 23.83 7.90 1.95
CA GLU A 334 24.46 7.11 0.89
C GLU A 334 23.43 6.34 0.04
N VAL A 335 22.39 5.78 0.65
CA VAL A 335 21.33 5.04 -0.05
C VAL A 335 20.46 6.00 -0.87
N GLU A 336 20.11 7.13 -0.29
CA GLU A 336 19.37 8.20 -0.98
C GLU A 336 20.17 8.75 -2.18
N GLN A 337 21.48 8.96 -2.03
CA GLN A 337 22.38 9.37 -3.10
C GLN A 337 22.48 8.31 -4.22
N MET A 338 22.51 7.02 -3.89
CA MET A 338 22.47 5.95 -4.89
C MET A 338 21.21 5.99 -5.75
N MET A 339 20.05 6.32 -5.17
CA MET A 339 18.78 6.47 -5.92
C MET A 339 18.79 7.72 -6.80
N ILE A 340 19.34 8.84 -6.31
CA ILE A 340 19.52 10.06 -7.11
C ILE A 340 20.48 9.81 -8.29
N GLY A 341 21.59 9.10 -8.04
CA GLY A 341 22.54 8.69 -9.08
C GLY A 341 21.91 7.74 -10.10
N SER A 342 21.02 6.85 -9.67
CA SER A 342 20.23 5.99 -10.56
C SER A 342 19.32 6.82 -11.49
N CYS A 343 18.71 7.90 -10.99
CA CYS A 343 17.95 8.83 -11.84
C CYS A 343 18.85 9.49 -12.90
N ALA A 344 20.08 9.89 -12.56
CA ALA A 344 21.01 10.43 -13.54
C ALA A 344 21.32 9.43 -14.67
N ARG A 345 21.53 8.15 -14.34
CA ARG A 345 21.73 7.08 -15.34
C ARG A 345 20.50 6.91 -16.23
N ILE A 346 19.30 6.85 -15.64
CA ILE A 346 18.04 6.73 -16.38
C ILE A 346 17.86 7.89 -17.37
N ALA A 347 18.17 9.12 -16.94
CA ALA A 347 18.06 10.31 -17.78
C ALA A 347 18.95 10.23 -19.04
N THR A 348 20.08 9.53 -18.96
CA THR A 348 21.03 9.35 -20.06
C THR A 348 20.78 8.12 -20.94
N LEU A 349 19.77 7.30 -20.65
CA LEU A 349 19.49 6.11 -21.44
C LEU A 349 19.09 6.45 -22.89
N PRO A 350 19.63 5.74 -23.89
CA PRO A 350 19.22 5.88 -25.28
C PRO A 350 17.69 5.68 -25.44
N PRO A 351 17.01 6.43 -26.33
CA PRO A 351 15.58 6.29 -26.58
C PRO A 351 15.15 4.87 -26.99
N GLU A 352 16.03 4.15 -27.69
CA GLU A 352 15.81 2.79 -28.20
C GLU A 352 15.71 1.73 -27.08
N LEU A 353 16.22 2.03 -25.87
CA LEU A 353 16.08 1.22 -24.65
C LEU A 353 14.95 1.71 -23.73
N ALA A 354 14.18 2.71 -24.16
CA ALA A 354 13.00 3.21 -23.45
C ALA A 354 11.67 2.74 -24.05
N THR A 355 11.71 2.20 -25.27
CA THR A 355 10.57 1.62 -25.99
C THR A 355 10.81 0.14 -26.22
N GLY A 356 10.70 -0.69 -25.18
CA GLY A 356 10.69 -2.14 -25.33
C GLY A 356 9.45 -2.57 -26.12
N ASN A 357 9.65 -2.81 -27.43
CA ASN A 357 8.81 -3.49 -28.42
C ASN A 357 7.34 -3.71 -28.06
N ALA A 358 6.51 -2.73 -28.40
CA ALA A 358 5.18 -3.02 -28.90
C ALA A 358 5.33 -3.65 -30.30
N SER A 359 5.25 -4.98 -30.38
CA SER A 359 5.02 -5.71 -31.63
C SER A 359 4.11 -6.88 -31.34
#